data_AF-A0A2V8HAJ3-F1
#
_entry.id   AF-A0A2V8HAJ3-F1
#
_cell.length_a   1.000
_cell.length_b   1.000
_cell.length_c   1.000
_cell.angle_alpha   90.00
_cell.angle_beta   90.00
_cell.angle_gamma   90.00
#
_symmetry.space_group_name_H-M   'P 1'
#
loop_
_entity.id
_entity.type
_entity.pdbx_description
1 polymer ?
#
loop_
_entity_poly.entity_id
_entity_poly.type
_entity_poly.pdbx_seq_one_letter_code
_entity_poly.pdbx_strand_id
1 'polypeptide(L)'
;MYDARMRRTRAPSRWMRFALALALALGLAVASGAAQRSTILTNGRNLQIPINHGLPDKPLGFTFCRLRYQNIRRARKSGWGDDYPQADYNFMVRLSELTTMKISRWNNGDPGFANVTALDPDLFQCPYLRMQNAANYDFTPEEAARMHDYLLKGGFLWIDDNWDPDFEYIRPNVMRILPGAKVVDLPVEHPMFSILFRVNPLPQIPSLGSWVRNGQDSEIGPSTVHYYGVFDDHDRLVVLVSMNSDVSDSWEREGDNQDYFHTYGGKGYTLGVNVAVWVMTH
;
A
#
# COMPACT_ATOMS: atom_id res chain seq x y z
N MET A 1 -0.09 -73.00 -37.12
CA MET A 1 -1.27 -72.21 -36.71
C MET A 1 -0.97 -71.56 -35.37
N TYR A 2 -0.63 -70.27 -35.35
CA TYR A 2 -0.55 -69.46 -34.13
C TYR A 2 -1.48 -68.27 -34.35
N ASP A 3 -2.57 -68.21 -33.59
CA ASP A 3 -3.59 -67.16 -33.68
C ASP A 3 -3.40 -66.20 -32.49
N ALA A 4 -2.87 -65.02 -32.78
CA ALA A 4 -2.61 -63.97 -31.80
C ALA A 4 -3.84 -63.06 -31.66
N ARG A 5 -4.65 -63.30 -30.62
CA ARG A 5 -5.75 -62.39 -30.26
C ARG A 5 -5.20 -61.09 -29.67
N MET A 6 -5.14 -60.04 -30.48
CA MET A 6 -4.97 -58.66 -30.03
C MET A 6 -6.18 -58.21 -29.19
N ARG A 7 -5.96 -57.91 -27.91
CA ARG A 7 -6.94 -57.19 -27.06
C ARG A 7 -7.03 -55.74 -27.53
N ARG A 8 -8.17 -55.36 -28.13
CA ARG A 8 -8.52 -53.94 -28.35
C ARG A 8 -8.86 -53.28 -27.02
N THR A 9 -8.02 -52.34 -26.58
CA THR A 9 -8.35 -51.40 -25.50
C THR A 9 -9.40 -50.41 -26.01
N ARG A 10 -10.58 -50.38 -25.39
CA ARG A 10 -11.63 -49.40 -25.73
C ARG A 10 -11.17 -48.02 -25.28
N ALA A 11 -11.15 -47.06 -26.20
CA ALA A 11 -10.87 -45.66 -25.87
C ALA A 11 -11.94 -45.11 -24.90
N PRO A 12 -11.58 -44.22 -23.96
CA PRO A 12 -12.53 -43.61 -23.03
C PRO A 12 -13.66 -42.89 -23.78
N SER A 13 -14.90 -43.04 -23.31
CA SER A 13 -16.05 -42.31 -23.85
C SER A 13 -15.84 -40.80 -23.74
N ARG A 14 -16.46 -40.02 -24.62
CA ARG A 14 -16.36 -38.53 -24.60
C ARG A 14 -16.68 -37.97 -23.21
N TRP A 15 -17.64 -38.55 -22.49
CA TRP A 15 -18.02 -38.19 -21.13
C TRP A 15 -16.89 -38.40 -20.11
N MET A 16 -16.13 -39.50 -20.20
CA MET A 16 -14.95 -39.73 -19.37
C MET A 16 -13.85 -38.70 -19.62
N ARG A 17 -13.67 -38.25 -20.87
CA ARG A 17 -12.68 -37.21 -21.20
C ARG A 17 -13.09 -35.83 -20.65
N PHE A 18 -14.37 -35.48 -20.71
CA PHE A 18 -14.90 -34.26 -20.09
C PHE A 18 -14.79 -34.28 -18.57
N ALA A 19 -15.12 -35.40 -17.92
CA ALA A 19 -14.99 -35.56 -16.48
C ALA A 19 -13.53 -35.44 -16.02
N LEU A 20 -12.58 -36.05 -16.75
CA LEU A 20 -11.15 -35.91 -16.45
C LEU A 20 -10.66 -34.47 -16.63
N ALA A 21 -11.07 -33.78 -17.70
CA ALA A 21 -10.67 -32.40 -17.96
C ALA A 21 -11.22 -31.45 -16.88
N LEU A 22 -12.47 -31.63 -16.46
CA LEU A 22 -13.08 -30.85 -15.38
C LEU A 22 -12.41 -31.12 -14.03
N ALA A 23 -12.10 -32.38 -13.71
CA ALA A 23 -11.37 -32.75 -12.50
C ALA A 23 -9.94 -32.19 -12.50
N LEU A 24 -9.25 -32.17 -13.64
CA LEU A 24 -7.93 -31.53 -13.77
C LEU A 24 -8.02 -30.01 -13.59
N ALA A 25 -9.02 -29.36 -14.19
CA ALA A 25 -9.20 -27.91 -14.07
C ALA A 25 -9.56 -27.51 -12.63
N LEU A 26 -10.45 -28.25 -11.97
CA LEU A 26 -10.77 -28.07 -10.54
C LEU A 26 -9.55 -28.35 -9.66
N GLY A 27 -8.79 -29.40 -9.94
CA GLY A 27 -7.57 -29.73 -9.21
C GLY A 27 -6.51 -28.65 -9.34
N LEU A 28 -6.31 -28.09 -10.55
CA LEU A 28 -5.41 -26.98 -10.80
C LEU A 28 -5.88 -25.70 -10.10
N ALA A 29 -7.17 -25.37 -10.13
CA ALA A 29 -7.72 -24.20 -9.45
C ALA A 29 -7.61 -24.30 -7.91
N VAL A 30 -7.83 -25.48 -7.34
CA VAL A 30 -7.67 -25.74 -5.90
C VAL A 30 -6.18 -25.71 -5.51
N ALA A 31 -5.31 -26.30 -6.33
CA ALA A 31 -3.86 -26.27 -6.10
C ALA A 31 -3.29 -24.85 -6.23
N SER A 32 -3.73 -24.05 -7.20
CA SER A 32 -3.33 -22.66 -7.33
C SER A 32 -3.86 -21.80 -6.19
N GLY A 33 -5.12 -22.00 -5.76
CA GLY A 33 -5.68 -21.30 -4.61
C GLY A 33 -4.99 -21.67 -3.29
N ALA A 34 -4.66 -22.95 -3.09
CA ALA A 34 -3.90 -23.42 -1.94
C ALA A 34 -2.45 -22.92 -1.97
N ALA A 35 -1.78 -22.96 -3.12
CA ALA A 35 -0.42 -22.44 -3.29
C ALA A 35 -0.37 -20.92 -3.07
N GLN A 36 -1.30 -20.16 -3.65
CA GLN A 36 -1.41 -18.71 -3.43
C GLN A 36 -1.69 -18.39 -1.97
N ARG A 37 -2.58 -19.14 -1.30
CA ARG A 37 -2.83 -19.03 0.14
C ARG A 37 -1.62 -19.37 0.98
N SER A 38 -0.84 -20.39 0.60
CA SER A 38 0.42 -20.73 1.26
C SER A 38 1.45 -19.62 1.09
N THR A 39 1.63 -19.06 -0.12
CA THR A 39 2.58 -17.98 -0.41
C THR A 39 2.26 -16.70 0.39
N ILE A 40 0.98 -16.29 0.43
CA ILE A 40 0.51 -15.14 1.23
C ILE A 40 0.90 -15.32 2.71
N LEU A 41 0.66 -16.51 3.27
CA LEU A 41 0.91 -16.80 4.69
C LEU A 41 2.41 -16.99 5.02
N THR A 42 3.23 -17.48 4.09
CA THR A 42 4.69 -17.59 4.30
C THR A 42 5.41 -16.25 4.23
N ASN A 43 4.92 -15.27 3.46
CA ASN A 43 5.59 -13.98 3.30
C ASN A 43 5.37 -13.02 4.48
N GLY A 44 4.29 -13.15 5.26
CA GLY A 44 4.04 -12.23 6.37
C GLY A 44 4.72 -12.62 7.69
N ARG A 45 5.27 -13.82 7.85
CA ARG A 45 6.03 -14.18 9.06
C ARG A 45 7.50 -13.85 8.90
N ASN A 46 7.94 -12.73 9.49
CA ASN A 46 9.34 -12.40 9.71
C ASN A 46 10.21 -12.50 8.44
N LEU A 47 9.84 -11.80 7.36
CA LEU A 47 10.87 -11.47 6.38
C LEU A 47 11.87 -10.54 7.09
N GLN A 48 13.09 -11.02 7.32
CA GLN A 48 14.23 -10.12 7.47
C GLN A 48 14.46 -9.48 6.10
N ILE A 49 13.59 -8.54 5.73
CA ILE A 49 13.66 -7.85 4.44
C ILE A 49 14.97 -7.07 4.46
N PRO A 50 15.92 -7.35 3.55
CA PRO A 50 17.12 -6.56 3.46
C PRO A 50 16.74 -5.11 3.17
N ILE A 51 17.18 -4.19 4.04
CA ILE A 51 17.01 -2.76 3.81
C ILE A 51 17.99 -2.37 2.71
N ASN A 52 17.46 -2.22 1.50
CA ASN A 52 18.22 -1.65 0.39
C ASN A 52 18.31 -0.12 0.56
N HIS A 53 19.46 0.45 0.20
CA HIS A 53 19.75 1.88 0.35
C HIS A 53 19.83 2.55 -1.02
N GLY A 54 19.38 3.81 -1.08
CA GLY A 54 19.31 4.57 -2.33
C GLY A 54 18.05 4.25 -3.14
N LEU A 55 18.12 4.48 -4.45
CA LEU A 55 17.04 4.19 -5.39
C LEU A 55 17.21 2.80 -6.02
N PRO A 56 16.11 2.11 -6.40
CA PRO A 56 16.18 0.83 -7.08
C PRO A 56 16.98 0.89 -8.39
N ASP A 57 17.88 -0.09 -8.59
CA ASP A 57 18.80 -0.14 -9.74
C ASP A 57 18.10 -0.23 -11.11
N LYS A 58 16.87 -0.76 -11.14
CA LYS A 58 16.07 -0.97 -12.35
C LYS A 58 14.79 -0.14 -12.30
N PRO A 59 14.85 1.18 -12.56
CA PRO A 59 13.69 2.09 -12.44
C PRO A 59 12.66 1.93 -13.58
N LEU A 60 12.56 0.77 -14.22
CA LEU A 60 11.68 0.53 -15.38
C LEU A 60 10.20 0.38 -15.01
N GLY A 61 9.82 0.68 -13.77
CA GLY A 61 8.46 0.54 -13.26
C GLY A 61 8.18 1.45 -12.08
N PHE A 62 6.93 1.44 -11.61
CA PHE A 62 6.49 2.20 -10.45
C PHE A 62 7.36 1.89 -9.23
N THR A 63 7.68 2.94 -8.49
CA THR A 63 8.30 2.88 -7.17
C THR A 63 7.67 3.99 -6.34
N PHE A 64 7.62 3.79 -5.04
CA PHE A 64 7.37 4.88 -4.12
C PHE A 64 8.51 4.97 -3.10
N CYS A 65 8.64 6.14 -2.50
CA CYS A 65 9.66 6.40 -1.51
C CYS A 65 9.02 6.76 -0.17
N ARG A 66 9.55 6.21 0.91
CA ARG A 66 9.17 6.59 2.26
C ARG A 66 9.93 7.85 2.66
N LEU A 67 9.21 8.88 3.11
CA LEU A 67 9.79 10.12 3.59
C LEU A 67 10.25 9.94 5.03
N ARG A 68 11.57 9.83 5.20
CA ARG A 68 12.27 9.78 6.49
C ARG A 68 12.39 11.17 7.10
N TYR A 69 12.25 11.23 8.42
CA TYR A 69 12.45 12.44 9.19
C TYR A 69 13.00 12.11 10.58
N GLN A 70 13.52 13.11 11.29
CA GLN A 70 13.92 12.95 12.68
C GLN A 70 12.72 13.16 13.60
N ASN A 71 12.41 12.19 14.47
CA ASN A 71 11.37 12.40 15.47
C ASN A 71 11.78 13.53 16.43
N ILE A 72 11.08 14.66 16.38
CA ILE A 72 11.31 15.81 17.28
C ILE A 72 10.28 15.88 18.41
N ARG A 73 9.24 15.05 18.35
CA ARG A 73 8.24 14.89 19.40
C ARG A 73 8.14 13.42 19.79
N ARG A 74 7.61 13.18 21.00
CA ARG A 74 7.06 11.90 21.39
C ARG A 74 5.54 11.98 21.22
N ALA A 75 5.07 11.85 19.98
CA ALA A 75 3.64 11.65 19.74
C ALA A 75 3.25 10.21 20.13
N ARG A 76 1.99 9.85 19.88
CA ARG A 76 1.43 8.54 20.24
C ARG A 76 2.15 7.36 19.57
N LYS A 77 2.74 7.59 18.39
CA LYS A 77 3.30 6.58 17.48
C LYS A 77 4.82 6.74 17.29
N SER A 78 5.50 5.69 16.82
CA SER A 78 6.96 5.60 16.92
C SER A 78 7.71 6.36 15.84
N GLY A 79 7.03 6.76 14.75
CA GLY A 79 7.51 7.74 13.77
C GLY A 79 7.49 7.23 12.34
N TRP A 80 8.40 7.72 11.51
CA TRP A 80 8.44 7.43 10.06
C TRP A 80 8.65 5.94 9.75
N GLY A 81 9.27 5.20 10.69
CA GLY A 81 9.65 3.81 10.53
C GLY A 81 8.55 2.82 10.90
N ASP A 82 7.38 3.29 11.34
CA ASP A 82 6.24 2.42 11.61
C ASP A 82 5.86 1.68 10.31
N ASP A 83 5.51 0.40 10.45
CA ASP A 83 5.22 -0.59 9.40
C ASP A 83 6.31 -0.87 8.35
N TYR A 84 7.42 -0.13 8.41
CA TYR A 84 8.56 -0.30 7.54
C TYR A 84 9.49 -1.42 8.04
N PRO A 85 10.08 -2.25 7.16
CA PRO A 85 9.93 -2.25 5.69
C PRO A 85 8.78 -3.10 5.17
N GLN A 86 8.04 -3.80 6.05
CA GLN A 86 7.14 -4.88 5.67
C GLN A 86 5.92 -4.40 4.87
N ALA A 87 5.28 -3.31 5.28
CA ALA A 87 4.17 -2.72 4.54
C ALA A 87 4.57 -2.30 3.13
N ASP A 88 5.74 -1.66 2.98
CA ASP A 88 6.21 -1.15 1.71
C ASP A 88 6.53 -2.29 0.73
N TYR A 89 7.19 -3.34 1.25
CA TYR A 89 7.45 -4.56 0.49
C TYR A 89 6.15 -5.23 0.04
N ASN A 90 5.23 -5.48 0.97
CA ASN A 90 3.98 -6.17 0.70
C ASN A 90 3.11 -5.39 -0.28
N PHE A 91 3.01 -4.07 -0.12
CA PHE A 91 2.28 -3.21 -1.04
C PHE A 91 2.83 -3.30 -2.46
N MET A 92 4.15 -3.22 -2.64
CA MET A 92 4.75 -3.31 -3.97
C MET A 92 4.48 -4.67 -4.62
N VAL A 93 4.56 -5.77 -3.86
CA VAL A 93 4.16 -7.10 -4.35
C VAL A 93 2.71 -7.10 -4.81
N ARG A 94 1.78 -6.70 -3.92
CA ARG A 94 0.34 -6.72 -4.24
C ARG A 94 -0.03 -5.76 -5.36
N LEU A 95 0.60 -4.60 -5.47
CA LEU A 95 0.39 -3.69 -6.59
C LEU A 95 0.69 -4.38 -7.93
N SER A 96 1.77 -5.16 -8.00
CA SER A 96 2.12 -5.91 -9.21
C SER A 96 1.21 -7.11 -9.51
N GLU A 97 0.52 -7.63 -8.50
CA GLU A 97 -0.42 -8.76 -8.65
C GLU A 97 -1.86 -8.30 -8.93
N LEU A 98 -2.26 -7.17 -8.35
CA LEU A 98 -3.61 -6.61 -8.46
C LEU A 98 -3.77 -5.68 -9.67
N THR A 99 -2.68 -5.32 -10.33
CA THR A 99 -2.67 -4.44 -11.50
C THR A 99 -1.72 -4.94 -12.59
N THR A 100 -1.78 -4.33 -13.77
CA THR A 100 -0.79 -4.55 -14.83
C THR A 100 0.45 -3.65 -14.70
N MET A 101 0.56 -2.89 -13.61
CA MET A 101 1.66 -1.94 -13.38
C MET A 101 2.96 -2.71 -13.15
N LYS A 102 3.98 -2.42 -13.96
CA LYS A 102 5.34 -2.90 -13.69
C LYS A 102 5.88 -2.15 -12.49
N ILE A 103 6.42 -2.88 -11.52
CA ILE A 103 7.13 -2.28 -10.39
C ILE A 103 8.64 -2.28 -10.63
N SER A 104 9.32 -1.29 -10.07
CA SER A 104 10.78 -1.31 -9.92
C SER A 104 11.21 -2.48 -9.06
N ARG A 105 12.45 -2.96 -9.26
CA ARG A 105 13.05 -4.05 -8.50
C ARG A 105 14.52 -3.78 -8.20
N TRP A 106 14.97 -4.31 -7.07
CA TRP A 106 16.39 -4.37 -6.71
C TRP A 106 17.12 -5.46 -7.49
N ASN A 107 18.45 -5.40 -7.51
CA ASN A 107 19.28 -6.40 -8.20
C ASN A 107 19.09 -7.84 -7.68
N ASN A 108 18.72 -8.00 -6.41
CA ASN A 108 18.41 -9.29 -5.80
C ASN A 108 17.01 -9.83 -6.19
N GLY A 109 16.21 -9.05 -6.93
CA GLY A 109 14.87 -9.42 -7.38
C GLY A 109 13.73 -8.89 -6.49
N ASP A 110 14.04 -8.31 -5.33
CA ASP A 110 13.04 -7.80 -4.40
C ASP A 110 12.27 -6.59 -4.99
N PRO A 111 11.03 -6.32 -4.52
CA PRO A 111 10.30 -5.11 -4.87
C PRO A 111 11.12 -3.85 -4.56
N GLY A 112 11.21 -2.95 -5.53
CA GLY A 112 11.99 -1.72 -5.43
C GLY A 112 11.17 -0.59 -4.84
N PHE A 113 11.31 -0.37 -3.53
CA PHE A 113 10.92 0.86 -2.83
C PHE A 113 12.17 1.48 -2.18
N ALA A 114 12.14 2.79 -1.92
CA ALA A 114 13.26 3.52 -1.35
C ALA A 114 12.84 4.33 -0.12
N ASN A 115 13.83 4.90 0.57
CA ASN A 115 13.60 5.92 1.58
C ASN A 115 14.43 7.16 1.26
N VAL A 116 13.85 8.33 1.47
CA VAL A 116 14.49 9.63 1.22
C VAL A 116 14.13 10.60 2.34
N THR A 117 14.99 11.59 2.58
CA THR A 117 14.67 12.77 3.39
C THR A 117 14.22 13.93 2.49
N ALA A 118 13.61 14.95 3.08
CA ALA A 118 13.21 16.15 2.35
C ALA A 118 14.41 16.91 1.74
N LEU A 119 15.66 16.65 2.16
CA LEU A 119 16.88 17.25 1.62
C LEU A 119 17.71 16.29 0.74
N ASP A 120 17.31 15.02 0.60
CA ASP A 120 18.07 14.07 -0.23
C ASP A 120 17.99 14.43 -1.72
N PRO A 121 19.12 14.42 -2.46
CA PRO A 121 19.16 14.77 -3.89
C PRO A 121 18.19 13.94 -4.74
N ASP A 122 17.92 12.71 -4.31
CA ASP A 122 17.06 11.73 -4.98
C ASP A 122 15.56 11.98 -4.76
N LEU A 123 15.16 12.97 -3.94
CA LEU A 123 13.74 13.31 -3.70
C LEU A 123 12.94 13.45 -4.99
N PHE A 124 13.49 14.13 -5.99
CA PHE A 124 12.82 14.39 -7.27
C PHE A 124 12.76 13.17 -8.21
N GLN A 125 13.37 12.05 -7.83
CA GLN A 125 13.26 10.78 -8.57
C GLN A 125 12.11 9.91 -8.03
N CYS A 126 11.48 10.33 -6.93
CA CYS A 126 10.35 9.63 -6.33
C CYS A 126 9.04 10.27 -6.85
N PRO A 127 8.20 9.58 -7.64
CA PRO A 127 6.92 10.16 -8.08
C PRO A 127 5.91 10.26 -6.93
N TYR A 128 6.07 9.39 -5.92
CA TYR A 128 5.16 9.24 -4.80
C TYR A 128 5.95 9.12 -3.49
N LEU A 129 5.66 10.01 -2.54
CA LEU A 129 6.15 9.96 -1.17
C LEU A 129 5.07 9.45 -0.22
N ARG A 130 5.44 8.47 0.60
CA ARG A 130 4.66 8.05 1.76
C ARG A 130 5.31 8.56 3.03
N MET A 131 4.56 9.26 3.87
CA MET A 131 5.00 9.71 5.19
C MET A 131 4.06 9.10 6.22
N GLN A 132 4.62 8.56 7.30
CA GLN A 132 3.84 7.99 8.38
C GLN A 132 3.99 8.84 9.64
N ASN A 133 2.97 8.92 10.50
CA ASN A 133 3.06 9.54 11.83
C ASN A 133 3.56 11.00 11.83
N ALA A 134 3.06 11.82 10.92
CA ALA A 134 3.64 13.13 10.63
C ALA A 134 3.57 14.14 11.79
N ALA A 135 2.73 13.90 12.81
CA ALA A 135 2.74 14.72 14.03
C ALA A 135 4.09 14.69 14.79
N ASN A 136 4.91 13.65 14.59
CA ASN A 136 6.24 13.57 15.18
C ASN A 136 7.28 14.52 14.56
N TYR A 137 6.91 15.31 13.54
CA TYR A 137 7.83 16.15 12.78
C TYR A 137 7.37 17.58 12.56
N ASP A 138 8.35 18.47 12.35
CA ASP A 138 8.15 19.77 11.72
C ASP A 138 9.18 19.94 10.60
N PHE A 139 8.71 20.33 9.42
CA PHE A 139 9.58 20.72 8.33
C PHE A 139 10.25 22.04 8.68
N THR A 140 11.58 22.07 8.60
CA THR A 140 12.37 23.30 8.60
C THR A 140 12.00 24.19 7.39
N PRO A 141 12.34 25.49 7.39
CA PRO A 141 12.07 26.34 6.24
C PRO A 141 12.68 25.84 4.93
N GLU A 142 13.89 25.27 4.99
CA GLU A 142 14.58 24.71 3.82
C GLU A 142 13.88 23.46 3.30
N GLU A 143 13.53 22.52 4.18
CA GLU A 143 12.79 21.31 3.80
C GLU A 143 11.41 21.64 3.27
N ALA A 144 10.71 22.62 3.87
CA ALA A 144 9.40 23.05 3.41
C ALA A 144 9.46 23.64 2.00
N ALA A 145 10.47 24.47 1.70
CA ALA A 145 10.69 25.00 0.36
C ALA A 145 11.02 23.88 -0.65
N ARG A 146 11.79 22.87 -0.23
CA ARG A 146 12.15 21.74 -1.10
C ARG A 146 10.97 20.82 -1.38
N MET A 147 10.13 20.57 -0.37
CA MET A 147 8.88 19.83 -0.52
C MET A 147 7.85 20.59 -1.36
N HIS A 148 7.79 21.92 -1.25
CA HIS A 148 6.96 22.77 -2.11
C HIS A 148 7.34 22.56 -3.58
N ASP A 149 8.63 22.70 -3.90
CA ASP A 149 9.15 22.45 -5.24
C ASP A 149 8.87 21.03 -5.75
N TYR A 150 8.99 20.03 -4.87
CA TYR A 150 8.68 18.64 -5.19
C TYR A 150 7.21 18.47 -5.62
N LEU A 151 6.27 18.99 -4.82
CA LEU A 151 4.83 18.86 -5.09
C LEU A 151 4.43 19.64 -6.36
N LEU A 152 4.95 20.85 -6.54
CA LEU A 152 4.66 21.65 -7.74
C LEU A 152 5.26 21.07 -9.03
N LYS A 153 6.34 20.29 -8.93
CA LYS A 153 6.94 19.58 -10.08
C LYS A 153 6.24 18.25 -10.39
N GLY A 154 5.11 17.97 -9.73
CA GLY A 154 4.27 16.79 -9.99
C GLY A 154 4.51 15.64 -9.02
N GLY A 155 5.28 15.84 -7.96
CA GLY A 155 5.35 14.88 -6.87
C GLY A 155 4.05 14.80 -6.09
N PHE A 156 3.79 13.64 -5.49
CA PHE A 156 2.65 13.42 -4.59
C PHE A 156 3.12 13.02 -3.19
N LEU A 157 2.39 13.44 -2.15
CA LEU A 157 2.63 13.04 -0.76
C LEU A 157 1.37 12.41 -0.14
N TRP A 158 1.47 11.20 0.38
CA TRP A 158 0.44 10.61 1.23
C TRP A 158 0.96 10.50 2.67
N ILE A 159 0.27 11.17 3.58
CA ILE A 159 0.50 11.13 5.03
C ILE A 159 -0.48 10.13 5.66
N ASP A 160 0.02 9.08 6.32
CA ASP A 160 -0.74 7.94 6.85
C ASP A 160 -0.42 7.62 8.32
N ASP A 161 -1.22 6.78 8.96
CA ASP A 161 -1.23 6.49 10.41
C ASP A 161 -1.27 7.76 11.26
N ASN A 162 -2.39 8.47 11.16
CA ASN A 162 -2.62 9.68 11.95
C ASN A 162 -3.98 9.57 12.62
N TRP A 163 -4.10 10.14 13.81
CA TRP A 163 -5.30 10.13 14.64
C TRP A 163 -5.70 11.56 14.96
N ASP A 164 -6.97 11.83 15.30
CA ASP A 164 -7.50 13.20 15.42
C ASP A 164 -6.57 14.25 16.05
N PRO A 165 -5.90 13.98 17.20
CA PRO A 165 -4.98 14.94 17.81
C PRO A 165 -3.79 15.32 16.91
N ASP A 166 -3.33 14.41 16.04
CA ASP A 166 -2.16 14.60 15.20
C ASP A 166 -2.36 15.71 14.16
N PHE A 167 -3.62 15.99 13.77
CA PHE A 167 -3.91 16.98 12.73
C PHE A 167 -3.50 18.41 13.13
N GLU A 168 -3.43 18.69 14.44
CA GLU A 168 -2.96 19.99 14.96
C GLU A 168 -1.49 20.27 14.60
N TYR A 169 -0.69 19.22 14.37
CA TYR A 169 0.71 19.31 13.96
C TYR A 169 0.88 19.12 12.44
N ILE A 170 0.04 18.31 11.82
CA ILE A 170 0.12 18.02 10.38
C ILE A 170 -0.30 19.24 9.56
N ARG A 171 -1.45 19.84 9.88
CA ARG A 171 -2.01 20.94 9.07
C ARG A 171 -1.06 22.14 8.96
N PRO A 172 -0.42 22.65 10.04
CA PRO A 172 0.54 23.75 9.91
C PRO A 172 1.74 23.44 9.02
N ASN A 173 2.24 22.19 9.04
CA ASN A 173 3.33 21.76 8.17
C ASN A 173 2.91 21.72 6.71
N VAL A 174 1.74 21.15 6.41
CA VAL A 174 1.14 21.19 5.07
C VAL A 174 0.98 22.63 4.57
N MET A 175 0.47 23.54 5.41
CA MET A 175 0.29 24.95 5.03
C MET A 175 1.61 25.72 4.90
N ARG A 176 2.68 25.27 5.57
CA ARG A 176 4.03 25.83 5.40
C ARG A 176 4.64 25.39 4.06
N ILE A 177 4.42 24.13 3.68
CA ILE A 177 4.86 23.58 2.39
C ILE A 177 4.05 24.21 1.25
N LEU A 178 2.73 24.31 1.36
CA LEU A 178 1.85 24.87 0.33
C LEU A 178 1.03 26.06 0.88
N PRO A 179 1.63 27.26 0.97
CA PRO A 179 0.91 28.43 1.45
C PRO A 179 -0.32 28.75 0.58
N GLY A 180 -1.49 28.86 1.21
CA GLY A 180 -2.74 29.18 0.52
C GLY A 180 -3.43 28.00 -0.19
N ALA A 181 -2.87 26.79 -0.12
CA ALA A 181 -3.51 25.60 -0.68
C ALA A 181 -4.87 25.31 -0.05
N LYS A 182 -5.77 24.76 -0.87
CA LYS A 182 -7.12 24.37 -0.44
C LYS A 182 -7.05 22.98 0.17
N VAL A 183 -7.48 22.86 1.43
CA VAL A 183 -7.62 21.58 2.13
C VAL A 183 -9.10 21.19 2.15
N VAL A 184 -9.44 20.01 1.63
CA VAL A 184 -10.81 19.52 1.48
C VAL A 184 -10.89 18.13 2.09
N ASP A 185 -11.92 17.87 2.92
CA ASP A 185 -12.26 16.50 3.31
C ASP A 185 -12.92 15.80 2.12
N LEU A 186 -12.23 14.80 1.55
CA LEU A 186 -12.66 14.16 0.32
C LEU A 186 -13.82 13.20 0.62
N PRO A 187 -14.98 13.37 -0.04
CA PRO A 187 -16.09 12.43 0.12
C PRO A 187 -15.73 11.08 -0.52
N VAL A 188 -16.39 10.00 -0.11
CA VAL A 188 -16.18 8.65 -0.66
C VAL A 188 -16.46 8.57 -2.17
N GLU A 189 -17.24 9.50 -2.70
CA GLU A 189 -17.54 9.67 -4.12
C GLU A 189 -16.38 10.27 -4.93
N HIS A 190 -15.31 10.77 -4.29
CA HIS A 190 -14.17 11.32 -5.00
C HIS A 190 -13.58 10.26 -5.95
N PRO A 191 -13.27 10.59 -7.23
CA PRO A 191 -12.87 9.59 -8.24
C PRO A 191 -11.66 8.73 -7.84
N MET A 192 -10.72 9.27 -7.07
CA MET A 192 -9.60 8.51 -6.50
C MET A 192 -10.06 7.24 -5.77
N PHE A 193 -11.18 7.28 -5.05
CA PHE A 193 -11.67 6.14 -4.27
C PHE A 193 -12.44 5.11 -5.10
N SER A 194 -12.56 5.30 -6.42
CA SER A 194 -13.23 4.38 -7.33
C SER A 194 -12.51 4.14 -8.66
N ILE A 195 -11.28 4.66 -8.82
CA ILE A 195 -10.55 4.65 -10.10
C ILE A 195 -10.24 3.24 -10.63
N LEU A 196 -9.98 2.27 -9.74
CA LEU A 196 -9.83 0.85 -10.10
C LEU A 196 -10.74 -0.03 -9.26
N PHE A 197 -10.68 0.12 -7.94
CA PHE A 197 -11.54 -0.58 -6.98
C PHE A 197 -12.53 0.39 -6.35
N ARG A 198 -13.76 -0.05 -6.11
CA ARG A 198 -14.73 0.76 -5.37
C ARG A 198 -14.45 0.65 -3.87
N VAL A 199 -13.97 1.73 -3.26
CA VAL A 199 -13.80 1.86 -1.81
C VAL A 199 -15.04 2.54 -1.24
N ASN A 200 -15.87 1.79 -0.52
CA ASN A 200 -16.99 2.34 0.25
C ASN A 200 -17.39 1.35 1.36
N PRO A 201 -17.33 1.75 2.66
CA PRO A 201 -16.94 3.07 3.15
C PRO A 201 -15.43 3.33 3.02
N LEU A 202 -15.00 4.58 3.29
CA LEU A 202 -13.58 4.88 3.47
C LEU A 202 -13.05 4.08 4.68
N PRO A 203 -11.87 3.44 4.57
CA PRO A 203 -11.46 2.48 5.56
C PRO A 203 -10.96 3.16 6.84
N GLN A 204 -11.46 2.66 7.97
CA GLN A 204 -10.86 2.82 9.30
C GLN A 204 -10.07 1.55 9.60
N ILE A 205 -8.75 1.67 9.79
CA ILE A 205 -7.87 0.54 10.06
C ILE A 205 -7.08 0.85 11.35
N PRO A 206 -7.17 0.00 12.39
CA PRO A 206 -6.33 0.09 13.57
C PRO A 206 -5.04 -0.72 13.38
N SER A 207 -3.99 -0.43 14.13
CA SER A 207 -2.88 -1.38 14.26
C SER A 207 -3.35 -2.74 14.79
N LEU A 208 -2.73 -3.84 14.35
CA LEU A 208 -3.03 -5.19 14.84
C LEU A 208 -2.99 -5.25 16.37
N GLY A 209 -2.00 -4.62 16.99
CA GLY A 209 -1.86 -4.59 18.45
C GLY A 209 -3.06 -3.92 19.14
N SER A 210 -3.55 -2.81 18.60
CA SER A 210 -4.75 -2.14 19.14
C SER A 210 -6.00 -2.98 18.93
N TRP A 211 -6.16 -3.55 17.73
CA TRP A 211 -7.31 -4.39 17.39
C TRP A 211 -7.41 -5.64 18.27
N VAL A 212 -6.29 -6.34 18.50
CA VAL A 212 -6.27 -7.52 19.39
C VAL A 212 -6.64 -7.16 20.83
N ARG A 213 -6.25 -5.97 21.32
CA ARG A 213 -6.57 -5.54 22.68
C ARG A 213 -8.03 -5.10 22.85
N ASN A 214 -8.55 -4.37 21.88
CA ASN A 214 -9.78 -3.60 22.04
C ASN A 214 -10.95 -4.13 21.20
N GLY A 215 -10.66 -4.89 20.14
CA GLY A 215 -11.65 -5.37 19.16
C GLY A 215 -12.34 -4.25 18.38
N GLN A 216 -11.71 -3.07 18.27
CA GLN A 216 -12.27 -1.88 17.62
C GLN A 216 -11.45 -1.47 16.40
N ASP A 217 -12.11 -0.87 15.41
CA ASP A 217 -11.48 -0.34 14.20
C ASP A 217 -10.68 0.95 14.48
N SER A 218 -11.04 1.70 15.54
CA SER A 218 -10.31 2.88 15.98
C SER A 218 -9.41 2.61 17.17
N GLU A 219 -8.21 3.21 17.18
CA GLU A 219 -7.28 3.08 18.29
C GLU A 219 -7.42 4.15 19.39
N ILE A 220 -8.27 5.16 19.18
CA ILE A 220 -8.51 6.26 20.13
C ILE A 220 -9.93 6.27 20.69
N GLY A 221 -10.71 5.22 20.45
CA GLY A 221 -12.15 5.20 20.71
C GLY A 221 -12.95 5.72 19.51
N PRO A 222 -14.27 5.92 19.63
CA PRO A 222 -15.11 6.33 18.50
C PRO A 222 -14.56 7.60 17.81
N SER A 223 -14.25 7.50 16.53
CA SER A 223 -13.70 8.58 15.72
C SER A 223 -14.24 8.50 14.29
N THR A 224 -14.22 9.63 13.59
CA THR A 224 -14.70 9.70 12.19
C THR A 224 -13.50 9.68 11.27
N VAL A 225 -13.52 8.81 10.26
CA VAL A 225 -12.44 8.77 9.26
C VAL A 225 -12.53 10.00 8.35
N HIS A 226 -11.39 10.68 8.17
CA HIS A 226 -11.26 11.80 7.25
C HIS A 226 -10.11 11.54 6.29
N TYR A 227 -10.30 11.88 5.02
CA TYR A 227 -9.26 11.83 4.00
C TYR A 227 -9.10 13.23 3.42
N TYR A 228 -8.19 14.01 4.00
CA TYR A 228 -7.98 15.38 3.57
C TYR A 228 -7.12 15.42 2.31
N GLY A 229 -7.69 15.95 1.23
CA GLY A 229 -7.00 16.30 0.02
C GLY A 229 -6.51 17.74 0.05
N VAL A 230 -5.27 17.96 -0.35
CA VAL A 230 -4.67 19.29 -0.50
C VAL A 230 -4.43 19.55 -1.97
N PHE A 231 -4.99 20.66 -2.45
CA PHE A 231 -4.97 21.02 -3.86
C PHE A 231 -4.02 22.19 -4.10
N ASP A 232 -3.20 22.08 -5.15
CA ASP A 232 -2.38 23.18 -5.63
C ASP A 232 -3.22 24.28 -6.32
N ASP A 233 -2.56 25.33 -6.80
CA ASP A 233 -3.18 26.46 -7.51
C ASP A 233 -3.77 26.08 -8.88
N HIS A 234 -3.46 24.88 -9.38
CA HIS A 234 -3.99 24.30 -10.62
C HIS A 234 -5.10 23.27 -10.34
N ASP A 235 -5.63 23.23 -9.11
CA ASP A 235 -6.68 22.30 -8.66
C ASP A 235 -6.26 20.82 -8.78
N ARG A 236 -4.95 20.53 -8.74
CA ARG A 236 -4.44 19.16 -8.69
C ARG A 236 -4.31 18.71 -7.24
N LEU A 237 -4.80 17.51 -6.96
CA LEU A 237 -4.62 16.87 -5.65
C LEU A 237 -3.15 16.42 -5.50
N VAL A 238 -2.40 17.10 -4.63
CA VAL A 238 -0.95 16.88 -4.46
C VAL A 238 -0.58 16.28 -3.11
N VAL A 239 -1.44 16.41 -2.09
CA VAL A 239 -1.27 15.74 -0.80
C VAL A 239 -2.57 15.04 -0.39
N LEU A 240 -2.45 13.81 0.12
CA LEU A 240 -3.51 13.09 0.81
C LEU A 240 -3.11 12.87 2.27
N VAL A 241 -4.02 13.12 3.19
CA VAL A 241 -3.84 12.83 4.63
C VAL A 241 -4.94 11.89 5.09
N SER A 242 -4.59 10.64 5.43
CA SER A 242 -5.50 9.71 6.12
C SER A 242 -5.50 10.01 7.62
N MET A 243 -6.68 10.34 8.15
CA MET A 243 -6.92 10.53 9.57
C MET A 243 -7.83 9.44 10.14
N ASN A 244 -7.55 9.06 11.37
CA ASN A 244 -8.19 7.99 12.12
C ASN A 244 -8.13 6.64 11.41
N SER A 245 -7.03 6.38 10.70
CA SER A 245 -6.74 5.12 10.04
C SER A 245 -5.23 4.94 9.87
N ASP A 246 -4.81 3.70 10.06
CA ASP A 246 -3.46 3.20 9.81
C ASP A 246 -3.53 2.25 8.60
N VAL A 247 -3.52 2.81 7.40
CA VAL A 247 -3.71 2.00 6.18
C VAL A 247 -2.54 1.04 5.98
N SER A 248 -1.34 1.46 6.39
CA SER A 248 -0.09 0.72 6.23
C SER A 248 -0.01 -0.54 7.10
N ASP A 249 -0.59 -0.56 8.31
CA ASP A 249 -0.60 -1.76 9.17
C ASP A 249 -1.37 -2.92 8.49
N SER A 250 -2.41 -2.64 7.70
CA SER A 250 -3.10 -3.67 6.91
C SER A 250 -2.22 -4.34 5.84
N TRP A 251 -1.14 -3.68 5.42
CA TRP A 251 -0.15 -4.22 4.49
C TRP A 251 0.97 -4.92 5.24
N GLU A 252 1.43 -4.35 6.36
CA GLU A 252 2.46 -4.93 7.22
C GLU A 252 2.04 -6.31 7.73
N ARG A 253 0.82 -6.41 8.26
CA ARG A 253 0.32 -7.55 9.05
C ARG A 253 -0.32 -8.67 8.26
N GLU A 254 -0.18 -8.64 6.93
CA GLU A 254 -0.80 -9.57 5.99
C GLU A 254 -0.68 -11.06 6.40
N GLY A 255 0.47 -11.49 6.94
CA GLY A 255 0.67 -12.88 7.39
C GLY A 255 0.86 -13.05 8.89
N ASP A 256 0.60 -12.01 9.69
CA ASP A 256 0.70 -12.06 11.15
C ASP A 256 -0.56 -12.65 11.78
N ASN A 257 -1.74 -12.21 11.33
CA ASN A 257 -3.03 -12.64 11.86
C ASN A 257 -4.07 -12.75 10.75
N GLN A 258 -4.63 -13.95 10.56
CA GLN A 258 -5.54 -14.23 9.45
C GLN A 258 -6.88 -13.47 9.57
N ASP A 259 -7.42 -13.32 10.78
CA ASP A 259 -8.69 -12.62 10.99
C ASP A 259 -8.53 -11.12 10.77
N TYR A 260 -7.42 -10.55 11.24
CA TYR A 260 -7.05 -9.17 10.96
C TYR A 260 -6.89 -8.94 9.46
N PHE A 261 -6.14 -9.80 8.76
CA PHE A 261 -5.93 -9.69 7.32
C PHE A 261 -7.25 -9.79 6.53
N HIS A 262 -8.12 -10.74 6.90
CA HIS A 262 -9.44 -10.87 6.27
C HIS A 262 -10.32 -9.61 6.50
N THR A 263 -10.17 -8.95 7.64
CA THR A 263 -10.96 -7.77 8.02
C THR A 263 -10.46 -6.49 7.34
N TYR A 264 -9.14 -6.31 7.25
CA TYR A 264 -8.53 -5.02 6.84
C TYR A 264 -7.65 -5.09 5.59
N GLY A 265 -7.06 -6.24 5.25
CA GLY A 265 -6.13 -6.34 4.12
C GLY A 265 -6.75 -5.91 2.79
N GLY A 266 -7.96 -6.37 2.49
CA GLY A 266 -8.69 -5.94 1.29
C GLY A 266 -9.02 -4.43 1.31
N LYS A 267 -9.40 -3.89 2.47
CA LYS A 267 -9.71 -2.47 2.63
C LYS A 267 -8.48 -1.59 2.34
N GLY A 268 -7.34 -1.92 2.93
CA GLY A 268 -6.13 -1.13 2.75
C GLY A 268 -5.50 -1.28 1.38
N TYR A 269 -5.44 -2.50 0.81
CA TYR A 269 -4.86 -2.68 -0.53
C TYR A 269 -5.68 -2.01 -1.62
N THR A 270 -7.01 -2.09 -1.56
CA THR A 270 -7.87 -1.44 -2.58
C THR A 270 -7.70 0.07 -2.59
N LEU A 271 -7.66 0.70 -1.40
CA LEU A 271 -7.35 2.12 -1.27
C LEU A 271 -5.92 2.44 -1.76
N GLY A 272 -4.92 1.68 -1.31
CA GLY A 272 -3.52 1.92 -1.70
C GLY A 272 -3.29 1.84 -3.20
N VAL A 273 -3.85 0.82 -3.85
CA VAL A 273 -3.74 0.65 -5.30
C VAL A 273 -4.43 1.81 -6.03
N ASN A 274 -5.61 2.21 -5.58
CA ASN A 274 -6.31 3.37 -6.13
C ASN A 274 -5.48 4.65 -6.04
N VAL A 275 -4.83 4.93 -4.89
CA VAL A 275 -3.94 6.08 -4.74
C VAL A 275 -2.74 5.98 -5.69
N ALA A 276 -2.09 4.82 -5.79
CA ALA A 276 -0.97 4.62 -6.71
C ALA A 276 -1.38 4.82 -8.19
N VAL A 277 -2.57 4.33 -8.59
CA VAL A 277 -3.10 4.56 -9.94
C VAL A 277 -3.40 6.04 -10.16
N TRP A 278 -3.97 6.72 -9.17
CA TRP A 278 -4.23 8.17 -9.24
C TRP A 278 -2.94 8.96 -9.51
N VAL A 279 -1.90 8.74 -8.70
CA VAL A 279 -0.60 9.43 -8.82
C VAL A 279 0.04 9.22 -10.20
N MET A 280 -0.20 8.08 -10.84
CA MET A 280 0.37 7.78 -12.15
C MET A 280 -0.45 8.32 -13.33
N THR A 281 -1.64 8.87 -13.07
CA THR A 281 -2.61 9.23 -14.13
C THR A 281 -3.12 10.67 -14.07
N HIS A 282 -2.84 11.42 -12.99
CA HIS A 282 -3.28 12.79 -12.75
C HIS A 282 -2.12 13.62 -12.18
#